data_AF-A0ABD7LH60-F1
#
_entry.id   AF-A0ABD7LH60-F1
#
_cell.length_a   1.000
_cell.length_b   1.000
_cell.length_c   1.000
_cell.angle_alpha   90.00
_cell.angle_beta   90.00
_cell.angle_gamma   90.00
#
_symmetry.space_group_name_H-M   'P 1'
#
loop_
_entity.id
_entity.type
_entity.pdbx_description
1 polymer ?
#
loop_
_entity_poly.entity_id
_entity_poly.type
_entity_poly.pdbx_seq_one_letter_code
_entity_poly.pdbx_strand_id
1 'polypeptide(L)'
;MTCRYDSTEWLDVLYTSVRNTPGGVADAANYLTVRRGKNVTTESLRLRLRGVGDSRLSMEMFELLIEWMQEKTEAKAHALDALHALNGRFGLVAEHVDEHATDDAIEPGTMRLVATALHLQAHVGRVADDVTRALEDQRIDDRKAEEIIATGRKGQRLFQRLIHAARNLAKRRRR
;
A
#
# COMPACT_ATOMS: atom_id res chain seq x y z
N MET A 1 17.63 -13.17 17.39
CA MET A 1 17.73 -12.13 16.35
C MET A 1 16.34 -11.86 15.80
N THR A 2 15.74 -10.72 16.12
CA THR A 2 14.48 -10.27 15.54
C THR A 2 14.79 -9.61 14.20
N CYS A 3 14.32 -10.21 13.09
CA CYS A 3 14.38 -9.59 11.77
C CYS A 3 13.67 -8.23 11.84
N ARG A 4 14.39 -7.13 11.58
CA ARG A 4 13.76 -5.81 11.42
C ARG A 4 13.21 -5.79 9.99
N TYR A 5 11.89 -5.69 9.87
CA TYR A 5 11.23 -5.57 8.57
C TYR A 5 11.24 -4.09 8.19
N ASP A 6 11.80 -3.77 7.03
CA ASP A 6 11.81 -2.42 6.48
C ASP A 6 10.40 -2.09 6.00
N SER A 7 9.85 -0.97 6.47
CA SER A 7 8.50 -0.52 6.13
C SER A 7 8.36 -0.03 4.68
N THR A 8 9.49 0.08 3.96
CA THR A 8 9.59 0.57 2.59
C THR A 8 9.97 -0.50 1.58
N GLU A 9 10.62 -1.60 2.01
CA GLU A 9 10.96 -2.73 1.16
C GLU A 9 9.71 -3.58 0.87
N TRP A 10 9.40 -3.74 -0.42
CA TRP A 10 8.12 -4.31 -0.86
C TRP A 10 7.88 -5.74 -0.37
N LEU A 11 8.93 -6.53 -0.20
CA LEU A 11 8.83 -7.93 0.23
C LEU A 11 8.56 -8.04 1.75
N ASP A 12 9.17 -7.15 2.54
CA ASP A 12 8.92 -7.03 3.97
C ASP A 12 7.50 -6.51 4.27
N VAL A 13 7.06 -5.53 3.48
CA VAL A 13 5.68 -5.03 3.50
C VAL A 13 4.71 -6.16 3.15
N LEU A 14 4.98 -6.94 2.09
CA LEU A 14 4.14 -8.08 1.72
C LEU A 14 4.06 -9.12 2.83
N TYR A 15 5.19 -9.51 3.42
CA TYR A 15 5.21 -10.46 4.53
C TYR A 15 4.36 -9.98 5.71
N THR A 16 4.47 -8.70 6.04
CA THR A 16 3.71 -8.06 7.11
C THR A 16 2.20 -8.04 6.79
N SER A 17 1.82 -7.62 5.58
CA SER A 17 0.42 -7.63 5.13
C SER A 17 -0.19 -9.04 5.13
N VAL A 18 0.55 -10.05 4.65
CA VAL A 18 0.10 -11.45 4.70
C VAL A 18 -0.07 -11.94 6.13
N ARG A 19 0.87 -11.60 7.03
CA ARG A 19 0.80 -11.99 8.44
C ARG A 19 -0.38 -11.34 9.17
N ASN A 20 -0.69 -10.08 8.86
CA ASN A 20 -1.75 -9.31 9.51
C ASN A 20 -3.14 -9.63 8.96
N THR A 21 -3.21 -10.27 7.79
CA THR A 21 -4.47 -10.71 7.20
C THR A 21 -5.03 -11.92 7.95
N PRO A 22 -6.35 -12.00 8.22
CA PRO A 22 -6.94 -13.16 8.91
C PRO A 22 -6.56 -14.49 8.23
N GLY A 23 -6.19 -15.48 9.05
CA GLY A 23 -5.64 -16.78 8.59
C GLY A 23 -4.12 -16.77 8.36
N GLY A 24 -3.50 -15.60 8.19
CA GLY A 24 -2.07 -15.43 8.13
C GLY A 24 -1.39 -16.23 7.02
N VAL A 25 -0.10 -16.54 7.23
CA VAL A 25 0.73 -17.28 6.24
C VAL A 25 0.20 -18.70 5.98
N ALA A 26 -0.44 -19.34 6.96
CA ALA A 26 -0.92 -20.71 6.81
C ALA A 26 -2.13 -20.77 5.85
N ASP A 27 -3.10 -19.89 6.04
CA ASP A 27 -4.26 -19.81 5.14
C ASP A 27 -3.85 -19.34 3.74
N ALA A 28 -2.94 -18.37 3.65
CA ALA A 28 -2.38 -17.94 2.36
C ALA A 28 -1.69 -19.08 1.59
N ALA A 29 -0.94 -19.94 2.29
CA ALA A 29 -0.29 -21.10 1.67
C ALA A 29 -1.31 -22.13 1.16
N ASN A 30 -2.40 -22.34 1.89
CA ASN A 30 -3.52 -23.18 1.46
C ASN A 30 -4.20 -22.60 0.21
N TYR A 31 -4.50 -21.29 0.22
CA TYR A 31 -5.07 -20.59 -0.92
C TYR A 31 -4.20 -20.74 -2.18
N LEU A 32 -2.90 -20.49 -2.06
CA LEU A 32 -1.95 -20.66 -3.17
C LEU A 32 -1.89 -22.11 -3.66
N THR A 33 -1.97 -23.09 -2.75
CA THR A 33 -1.97 -24.51 -3.12
C THR A 33 -3.16 -24.85 -4.00
N VAL A 34 -4.36 -24.40 -3.60
CA VAL A 34 -5.60 -24.63 -4.35
C VAL A 34 -5.57 -23.91 -5.69
N ARG A 35 -5.26 -22.60 -5.71
CA ARG A 35 -5.32 -21.78 -6.93
C ARG A 35 -4.28 -22.18 -7.97
N ARG A 36 -3.10 -22.66 -7.55
CA ARG A 36 -2.02 -23.03 -8.47
C ARG A 36 -1.99 -24.50 -8.85
N GLY A 37 -2.80 -25.34 -8.18
CA GLY A 37 -2.74 -26.79 -8.33
C GLY A 37 -1.38 -27.39 -7.95
N LYS A 38 -0.58 -26.69 -7.15
CA LYS A 38 0.78 -27.09 -6.73
C LYS A 38 0.93 -26.86 -5.24
N ASN A 39 1.40 -27.89 -4.53
CA ASN A 39 1.57 -27.81 -3.08
C ASN A 39 2.52 -26.67 -2.66
N VAL A 40 2.03 -25.77 -1.83
CA VAL A 40 2.78 -24.70 -1.18
C VAL A 40 2.63 -24.87 0.32
N THR A 41 3.69 -25.32 0.98
CA THR A 41 3.69 -25.43 2.45
C THR A 41 3.83 -24.06 3.09
N THR A 42 3.29 -23.89 4.30
CA THR A 42 3.41 -22.66 5.09
C THR A 42 4.86 -22.21 5.26
N GLU A 43 5.78 -23.14 5.49
CA GLU A 43 7.21 -22.81 5.67
C GLU A 43 7.86 -22.40 4.35
N SER A 44 7.55 -23.09 3.24
CA SER A 44 8.03 -22.70 1.91
C SER A 44 7.57 -21.28 1.54
N LEU A 45 6.31 -20.95 1.82
CA LEU A 45 5.81 -19.59 1.62
C LEU A 45 6.52 -18.58 2.52
N ARG A 46 6.73 -18.90 3.80
CA ARG A 46 7.44 -18.02 4.75
C ARG A 46 8.87 -17.71 4.30
N LEU A 47 9.60 -18.69 3.80
CA LEU A 47 10.96 -18.49 3.28
C LEU A 47 10.96 -17.57 2.05
N ARG A 48 10.01 -17.77 1.12
CA ARG A 48 9.83 -16.91 -0.06
C ARG A 48 9.49 -15.47 0.31
N LEU A 49 8.57 -15.28 1.28
CA LEU A 49 8.17 -13.97 1.76
C LEU A 49 9.26 -13.24 2.55
N ARG A 50 10.25 -13.96 3.10
CA ARG A 50 11.40 -13.36 3.78
C ARG A 50 12.62 -13.20 2.86
N GLY A 51 12.53 -13.61 1.59
CA GLY A 51 13.66 -13.60 0.66
C GLY A 51 14.84 -14.46 1.12
N VAL A 52 14.60 -15.52 1.90
CA VAL A 52 15.67 -16.36 2.47
C VAL A 52 16.11 -17.42 1.45
N GLY A 53 17.40 -17.45 1.15
CA GLY A 53 18.02 -18.39 0.21
C GLY A 53 17.60 -18.15 -1.25
N ASP A 54 17.62 -19.20 -2.07
CA ASP A 54 17.21 -19.14 -3.50
C ASP A 54 15.68 -19.16 -3.71
N SER A 55 14.91 -19.08 -2.64
CA SER A 55 13.44 -19.16 -2.68
C SER A 55 12.84 -17.84 -3.16
N ARG A 56 12.81 -17.65 -4.48
CA ARG A 56 12.19 -16.46 -5.08
C ARG A 56 10.66 -16.54 -5.03
N LEU A 57 10.02 -15.45 -4.63
CA LEU A 57 8.59 -15.24 -4.82
C LEU A 57 8.33 -14.92 -6.30
N SER A 58 7.46 -15.67 -6.97
CA SER A 58 7.07 -15.35 -8.35
C SER A 58 6.04 -14.23 -8.39
N MET A 59 5.97 -13.50 -9.51
CA MET A 59 4.94 -12.47 -9.72
C MET A 59 3.51 -13.04 -9.63
N GLU A 60 3.30 -14.24 -10.18
CA GLU A 60 2.04 -14.99 -10.04
C GLU A 60 1.64 -15.18 -8.56
N MET A 61 2.58 -15.62 -7.70
CA MET A 61 2.29 -15.79 -6.28
C MET A 61 2.02 -14.45 -5.60
N PHE A 62 2.74 -13.39 -6.00
CA PHE A 62 2.52 -12.04 -5.49
C PHE A 62 1.09 -11.55 -5.79
N GLU A 63 0.62 -11.69 -7.03
CA GLU A 63 -0.74 -11.28 -7.43
C GLU A 63 -1.81 -12.10 -6.70
N LEU A 64 -1.65 -13.43 -6.61
CA LEU A 64 -2.59 -14.29 -5.89
C LEU A 64 -2.65 -13.97 -4.39
N LEU A 65 -1.54 -13.56 -3.77
CA LEU A 65 -1.54 -13.12 -2.38
C LEU A 65 -2.30 -11.79 -2.21
N ILE A 66 -2.18 -10.87 -3.15
CA ILE A 66 -2.98 -9.64 -3.15
C ILE A 66 -4.47 -9.97 -3.28
N GLU A 67 -4.83 -10.83 -4.24
CA GLU A 67 -6.22 -11.29 -4.43
C GLU A 67 -6.79 -11.89 -3.14
N TRP A 68 -6.07 -12.84 -2.52
CA TRP A 68 -6.45 -13.45 -1.25
C TRP A 68 -6.64 -12.45 -0.11
N MET A 69 -5.84 -11.39 -0.05
CA MET A 69 -6.02 -10.31 0.93
C MET A 69 -7.26 -9.46 0.60
N GLN A 70 -7.50 -9.15 -0.67
CA GLN A 70 -8.65 -8.36 -1.10
C GLN A 70 -10.00 -9.06 -0.89
N GLU A 71 -10.02 -10.40 -0.91
CA GLU A 71 -11.19 -11.22 -0.56
C GLU A 71 -11.65 -11.01 0.91
N LYS A 72 -10.76 -10.49 1.79
CA LYS A 72 -11.06 -10.30 3.22
C LYS A 72 -11.29 -8.84 3.55
N THR A 73 -12.44 -8.55 4.15
CA THR A 73 -12.86 -7.19 4.49
C THR A 73 -11.84 -6.49 5.40
N GLU A 74 -11.27 -7.21 6.38
CA GLU A 74 -10.31 -6.72 7.36
C GLU A 74 -8.95 -6.37 6.74
N ALA A 75 -8.63 -6.96 5.58
CA ALA A 75 -7.35 -6.74 4.91
C ALA A 75 -7.39 -5.70 3.80
N LYS A 76 -8.58 -5.17 3.46
CA LYS A 76 -8.73 -4.10 2.45
C LYS A 76 -7.82 -2.90 2.69
N ALA A 77 -7.53 -2.58 3.96
CA ALA A 77 -6.70 -1.44 4.33
C ALA A 77 -5.22 -1.60 3.92
N HIS A 78 -4.69 -2.83 3.89
CA HIS A 78 -3.27 -3.12 3.69
C HIS A 78 -2.97 -4.08 2.54
N ALA A 79 -4.00 -4.59 1.85
CA ALA A 79 -3.86 -5.56 0.76
C ALA A 79 -2.98 -5.05 -0.41
N LEU A 80 -3.02 -3.74 -0.68
CA LEU A 80 -2.27 -3.11 -1.79
C LEU A 80 -0.94 -2.47 -1.35
N ASP A 81 -0.59 -2.51 -0.07
CA ASP A 81 0.59 -1.81 0.45
C ASP A 81 1.89 -2.29 -0.20
N ALA A 82 2.02 -3.60 -0.40
CA ALA A 82 3.19 -4.19 -1.06
C ALA A 82 3.32 -3.73 -2.52
N LEU A 83 2.20 -3.55 -3.24
CA LEU A 83 2.19 -3.03 -4.60
C LEU A 83 2.59 -1.54 -4.62
N HIS A 84 2.15 -0.76 -3.64
CA HIS A 84 2.59 0.63 -3.50
C HIS A 84 4.09 0.73 -3.16
N ALA A 85 4.60 -0.14 -2.28
CA ALA A 85 6.02 -0.22 -1.97
C ALA A 85 6.85 -0.63 -3.20
N LEU A 86 6.37 -1.61 -3.98
CA LEU A 86 7.01 -2.05 -5.22
C LEU A 86 7.06 -0.91 -6.26
N ASN A 87 5.97 -0.18 -6.46
CA ASN A 87 5.97 1.00 -7.33
C ASN A 87 6.97 2.06 -6.84
N GLY A 88 7.02 2.29 -5.52
CA GLY A 88 7.95 3.22 -4.90
C GLY A 88 9.42 2.89 -5.15
N ARG A 89 9.78 1.60 -5.25
CA ARG A 89 11.14 1.15 -5.62
C ARG A 89 11.58 1.68 -7.00
N PHE A 90 10.64 1.90 -7.91
CA PHE A 90 10.89 2.44 -9.25
C PHE A 90 10.58 3.94 -9.36
N GLY A 91 10.34 4.63 -8.24
CA GLY A 91 9.94 6.04 -8.23
C GLY A 91 8.53 6.28 -8.77
N LEU A 92 7.70 5.24 -8.89
CA LEU A 92 6.33 5.33 -9.38
C LEU A 92 5.34 5.48 -8.23
N VAL A 93 4.22 6.14 -8.51
CA VAL A 93 3.10 6.30 -7.59
C VAL A 93 1.85 5.75 -8.26
N ALA A 94 1.34 4.65 -7.72
CA ALA A 94 0.04 4.10 -8.11
C ALA A 94 -1.05 4.61 -7.17
N GLU A 95 -2.23 4.83 -7.72
CA GLU A 95 -3.44 5.14 -6.96
C GLU A 95 -4.49 4.06 -7.24
N HIS A 96 -5.15 3.59 -6.18
CA HIS A 96 -6.33 2.75 -6.33
C HIS A 96 -7.53 3.62 -6.74
N VAL A 97 -8.05 3.38 -7.94
CA VAL A 97 -9.23 4.05 -8.47
C VAL A 97 -10.46 3.21 -8.12
N ASP A 98 -11.34 3.76 -7.30
CA ASP A 98 -12.58 3.12 -6.91
C ASP A 98 -13.66 3.44 -7.96
N GLU A 99 -13.75 2.62 -9.02
CA GLU A 99 -14.67 2.84 -10.16
C GLU A 99 -16.16 2.83 -9.75
N HIS A 100 -16.50 2.28 -8.58
CA HIS A 100 -17.89 2.19 -8.11
C HIS A 100 -18.31 3.39 -7.26
N ALA A 101 -17.39 4.27 -6.86
CA ALA A 101 -17.74 5.50 -6.17
C ALA A 101 -18.41 6.55 -7.08
N THR A 102 -18.56 6.26 -8.38
CA THR A 102 -19.15 7.18 -9.36
C THR A 102 -20.65 7.08 -9.54
N ASP A 103 -21.34 6.03 -9.04
CA ASP A 103 -22.77 5.82 -9.34
C ASP A 103 -23.73 6.07 -8.17
N ASP A 104 -23.33 5.88 -6.90
CA ASP A 104 -24.28 5.98 -5.76
C ASP A 104 -23.88 6.94 -4.62
N ALA A 105 -22.77 7.67 -4.72
CA ALA A 105 -22.36 8.60 -3.67
C ALA A 105 -23.09 9.95 -3.80
N ILE A 106 -24.03 10.19 -2.88
CA ILE A 106 -24.83 11.40 -2.65
C ILE A 106 -23.99 12.69 -2.44
N GLU A 107 -22.65 12.59 -2.35
CA GLU A 107 -21.80 13.79 -2.25
C GLU A 107 -21.55 14.44 -3.62
N PRO A 108 -21.90 15.72 -3.81
CA PRO A 108 -21.56 16.45 -5.03
C PRO A 108 -20.04 16.43 -5.22
N GLY A 109 -19.58 16.07 -6.42
CA GLY A 109 -18.15 15.88 -6.72
C GLY A 109 -17.26 17.09 -6.35
N THR A 110 -17.85 18.28 -6.25
CA THR A 110 -17.21 19.49 -5.72
C THR A 110 -16.82 19.36 -4.24
N MET A 111 -17.68 18.80 -3.37
CA MET A 111 -17.34 18.59 -1.95
C MET A 111 -16.22 17.58 -1.78
N ARG A 112 -16.19 16.51 -2.59
CA ARG A 112 -15.08 15.54 -2.57
C ARG A 112 -13.76 16.18 -3.00
N LEU A 113 -13.77 17.11 -3.96
CA LEU A 113 -12.59 17.88 -4.36
C LEU A 113 -12.10 18.78 -3.20
N VAL A 114 -13.00 19.51 -2.55
CA VAL A 114 -12.70 20.36 -1.40
C VAL A 114 -12.13 19.54 -0.23
N ALA A 115 -12.79 18.43 0.13
CA ALA A 115 -12.33 17.55 1.20
C ALA A 115 -10.94 16.96 0.89
N THR A 116 -10.69 16.55 -0.35
CA THR A 116 -9.37 16.04 -0.77
C THR A 116 -8.30 17.13 -0.66
N ALA A 117 -8.60 18.37 -1.06
CA ALA A 117 -7.68 19.50 -0.93
C ALA A 117 -7.36 19.85 0.53
N LEU A 118 -8.37 19.84 1.42
CA LEU A 118 -8.18 20.08 2.86
C LEU A 118 -7.35 18.97 3.52
N HIS A 119 -7.62 17.69 3.17
CA HIS A 119 -6.81 16.56 3.64
C HIS A 119 -5.35 16.66 3.18
N LEU A 120 -5.13 17.10 1.94
CA LEU A 120 -3.81 17.34 1.40
C LEU A 120 -3.09 18.45 2.18
N GLN A 121 -3.76 19.57 2.44
CA GLN A 121 -3.20 20.69 3.23
C GLN A 121 -2.78 20.24 4.63
N ALA A 122 -3.66 19.52 5.34
CA ALA A 122 -3.35 18.99 6.67
C ALA A 122 -2.19 17.97 6.63
N HIS A 123 -2.11 17.17 5.56
CA HIS A 123 -1.02 16.21 5.36
C HIS A 123 0.32 16.89 5.09
N VAL A 124 0.35 17.93 4.25
CA VAL A 124 1.55 18.75 4.00
C VAL A 124 2.06 19.40 5.29
N GLY A 125 1.15 19.90 6.13
CA GLY A 125 1.52 20.43 7.46
C GLY A 125 2.22 19.38 8.35
N ARG A 126 1.71 18.14 8.36
CA ARG A 126 2.36 17.03 9.10
C ARG A 126 3.73 16.66 8.54
N VAL A 127 3.90 16.63 7.22
CA VAL A 127 5.21 16.39 6.59
C VAL A 127 6.22 17.45 7.05
N ALA A 128 5.84 18.73 7.04
CA ALA A 128 6.71 19.81 7.47
C ALA A 128 7.11 19.66 8.95
N ASP A 129 6.17 19.27 9.81
CA ASP A 129 6.42 19.01 11.23
C ASP A 129 7.33 17.79 11.45
N ASP A 130 7.07 16.67 10.79
CA ASP A 130 7.91 15.46 10.86
C ASP A 130 9.36 15.75 10.41
N VAL A 131 9.53 16.50 9.32
CA VAL A 131 10.86 16.89 8.81
C VAL A 131 11.57 17.84 9.77
N THR A 132 10.84 18.81 10.35
CA THR A 132 11.42 19.75 11.32
C THR A 132 11.90 19.00 12.57
N ARG A 133 11.06 18.13 13.14
CA ARG A 133 11.41 17.28 14.29
C ARG A 133 12.56 16.33 13.99
N ALA A 134 12.58 15.71 12.82
CA ALA A 134 13.67 14.79 12.45
C ALA A 134 15.04 15.50 12.37
N LEU A 135 15.04 16.78 12.01
CA LEU A 135 16.24 17.62 11.85
C LEU A 135 16.66 18.38 13.12
N GLU A 136 15.91 18.31 14.22
CA GLU A 136 16.29 18.95 15.51
C GLU A 136 17.67 18.49 16.00
N ASP A 137 18.00 17.21 15.82
CA ASP A 137 19.30 16.63 16.19
C ASP A 137 20.34 16.67 15.05
N GLN A 138 20.03 17.31 13.92
CA GLN A 138 20.83 17.32 12.67
C GLN A 138 21.23 15.93 12.13
N ARG A 139 20.51 14.88 12.53
CA ARG A 139 20.80 13.49 12.15
C ARG A 139 19.53 12.77 11.74
N ILE A 140 19.51 12.33 10.49
CA ILE A 140 18.51 11.40 9.96
C ILE A 140 19.10 9.99 10.07
N ASP A 141 18.52 9.16 10.93
CA ASP A 141 18.78 7.72 10.95
C ASP A 141 17.81 6.98 10.01
N ASP A 142 18.04 5.69 9.77
CA ASP A 142 17.22 4.89 8.85
C ASP A 142 15.73 4.90 9.22
N ARG A 143 15.40 4.91 10.52
CA ARG A 143 14.01 4.93 10.99
C ARG A 143 13.35 6.27 10.67
N LYS A 144 14.03 7.38 10.93
CA LYS A 144 13.56 8.73 10.57
C LYS A 144 13.38 8.85 9.06
N ALA A 145 14.29 8.27 8.26
CA ALA A 145 14.16 8.25 6.80
C ALA A 145 12.93 7.44 6.34
N GLU A 146 12.72 6.24 6.90
CA GLU A 146 11.53 5.42 6.64
C GLU A 146 10.22 6.17 6.95
N GLU A 147 10.17 6.89 8.09
CA GLU A 147 9.01 7.71 8.49
C GLU A 147 8.74 8.85 7.49
N ILE A 148 9.78 9.61 7.10
CA ILE A 148 9.67 10.68 6.11
C ILE A 148 9.20 10.14 4.75
N ILE A 149 9.77 9.01 4.30
CA ILE A 149 9.39 8.35 3.04
C ILE A 149 7.92 7.90 3.10
N ALA A 150 7.48 7.28 4.20
CA ALA A 150 6.10 6.86 4.39
C ALA A 150 5.12 8.04 4.33
N THR A 151 5.43 9.13 5.05
CA THR A 151 4.62 10.35 5.05
C THR A 151 4.62 11.02 3.66
N GLY A 152 5.76 11.11 2.99
CA GLY A 152 5.88 11.65 1.63
C GLY A 152 5.06 10.85 0.60
N ARG A 153 5.17 9.52 0.61
CA ARG A 153 4.40 8.62 -0.27
C ARG A 153 2.90 8.76 -0.06
N LYS A 154 2.44 8.94 1.19
CA LYS A 154 1.03 9.24 1.49
C LYS A 154 0.59 10.55 0.86
N GLY A 155 1.45 11.58 0.86
CA GLY A 155 1.21 12.86 0.18
C GLY A 155 1.08 12.69 -1.33
N GLN A 156 1.99 11.94 -1.96
CA GLN A 156 1.92 11.64 -3.39
C GLN A 156 0.59 10.97 -3.79
N ARG A 157 0.09 10.02 -2.98
CA ARG A 157 -1.23 9.39 -3.20
C ARG A 157 -2.39 10.37 -3.08
N LEU A 158 -2.33 11.32 -2.14
CA LEU A 158 -3.35 12.37 -2.01
C LEU A 158 -3.36 13.32 -3.21
N PHE A 159 -2.18 13.67 -3.75
CA PHE A 159 -2.09 14.46 -4.98
C PHE A 159 -2.72 13.75 -6.18
N GLN A 160 -2.47 12.44 -6.34
CA GLN A 160 -3.11 11.67 -7.41
C GLN A 160 -4.65 11.65 -7.26
N ARG A 161 -5.16 11.41 -6.03
CA ARG A 161 -6.60 11.49 -5.73
C ARG A 161 -7.23 12.81 -6.14
N LEU A 162 -6.53 13.92 -5.87
CA LEU A 162 -6.97 15.26 -6.26
C LEU A 162 -7.05 15.41 -7.80
N ILE A 163 -6.00 14.96 -8.51
CA ILE A 163 -5.96 14.97 -9.98
C ILE A 163 -7.12 14.16 -10.55
N HIS A 164 -7.40 12.98 -9.99
CA HIS A 164 -8.50 12.12 -10.43
C HIS A 164 -9.87 12.76 -10.18
N ALA A 165 -10.10 13.30 -8.97
CA ALA A 165 -11.35 13.99 -8.63
C ALA A 165 -11.61 15.18 -9.56
N ALA A 166 -10.58 15.98 -9.86
CA ALA A 166 -10.68 17.11 -10.79
C ALA A 166 -11.04 16.65 -12.21
N ARG A 167 -10.41 15.58 -12.70
CA ARG A 167 -10.71 14.99 -14.02
C ARG A 167 -12.15 14.48 -14.11
N ASN A 168 -12.65 13.80 -13.08
CA ASN A 168 -14.03 13.29 -13.05
C ASN A 168 -15.06 14.42 -13.06
N LEU A 169 -14.83 15.48 -12.27
CA LEU A 169 -15.71 16.65 -12.27
C LEU A 169 -15.73 17.34 -13.64
N ALA A 170 -14.57 17.47 -14.29
CA ALA A 170 -14.47 18.04 -15.64
C ALA A 170 -15.20 17.20 -16.70
N LYS A 171 -15.15 15.86 -16.61
CA LYS A 171 -15.89 14.96 -17.50
C LYS A 171 -17.41 15.07 -17.31
N ARG A 172 -17.90 15.18 -16.07
CA ARG A 172 -19.33 15.33 -15.78
C ARG A 172 -19.94 16.61 -16.35
N ARG A 173 -19.19 17.71 -16.43
CA ARG A 173 -19.65 18.98 -17.03
C ARG A 173 -19.79 18.92 -18.57
N ARG A 174 -19.16 17.94 -19.23
CA ARG A 174 -19.21 17.78 -20.69
C ARG A 174 -20.33 16.84 -21.16
N ARG A 175 -21.03 16.17 -20.24
CA ARG A 175 -22.25 15.39 -20.50
C ARG A 175 -23.44 16.24 -20.12
#